data_AF-A0A2U2B946-F1
#
_entry.id   AF-A0A2U2B946-F1
#
_cell.length_a   1.000
_cell.length_b   1.000
_cell.length_c   1.000
_cell.angle_alpha   90.00
_cell.angle_beta   90.00
_cell.angle_gamma   90.00
#
_symmetry.space_group_name_H-M   'P 1'
#
loop_
_entity.id
_entity.type
_entity.pdbx_description
1 polymer ?
#
loop_
_entity_poly.entity_id
_entity_poly.type
_entity_poly.pdbx_seq_one_letter_code
_entity_poly.pdbx_strand_id
1 'polypeptide(L)'
;MYRLLSALLVVLSITGFIHVTAQKLDPVTFNIETTELNDSIAQGLYHGHSNIRKNIFRLILEGKNEEARARIEKYGESKGKRRRRRGSGSNAYQDYYKSVFLIYNNRLDEAWQTMQKAMENGIPFETFMAGPRSMLQNIYHYPRFRDALRGRQLIHGPMVGAVTSSGANFWARTWREIAFKVMLSDSKEFSNPVYSRISRTNSDFDFTGTSGVNGLKPDTRYYYKLVLDGEIREEVYTFKTYPEEKEASAFRIAFGGCSNLNKNPDNERMWSVIRNTSPLAFVQLGDNTYIDDPTGYEYQRSSFYRRHSNPHYRELMSATSNYAIYDDHDFSLNDCVSSPDPDLPEWKVKVLKIFKENFPAPYYGNGKKNGGAYTHFSIGEVDFFILDCRYFRDNPLTAEAPSMLGQEQKQWFFDLLKNSTAKFKVVFTSVPVAPDVSGKELSCDSWDGFPGERDEIFTFIKSNQIEGVIFAAGDRHRADARMIQNDGLYDIPEFLNSRLTNSKGYMLVEEAEGSRYLFGYNELPHFGLLDFDTQKDDPEVSYTIININNEKKGKVTIRLSDLEFKP
;
A
#
# COMPACT_ATOMS: atom_id res chain seq x y z
N MET A 1 10.51 -38.62 -10.15
CA MET A 1 11.58 -38.85 -11.16
C MET A 1 12.19 -37.57 -11.72
N TYR A 2 11.41 -36.53 -12.08
CA TYR A 2 11.97 -35.25 -12.52
C TYR A 2 12.64 -34.37 -11.44
N ARG A 3 12.46 -34.67 -10.14
CA ARG A 3 13.16 -33.98 -9.03
C ARG A 3 14.57 -34.50 -8.73
N LEU A 4 14.98 -35.64 -9.32
CA LEU A 4 16.30 -36.26 -9.09
C LEU A 4 17.31 -35.99 -10.21
N LEU A 5 16.86 -35.52 -11.38
CA LEU A 5 17.72 -35.24 -12.53
C LEU A 5 18.33 -33.82 -12.51
N SER A 6 17.66 -32.86 -11.89
CA SER A 6 18.15 -31.47 -11.79
C SER A 6 19.30 -31.32 -10.79
N ALA A 7 19.35 -32.15 -9.75
CA ALA A 7 20.41 -32.12 -8.73
C ALA A 7 21.69 -32.84 -9.19
N LEU A 8 21.63 -33.71 -10.22
CA LEU A 8 22.78 -34.48 -10.70
C LEU A 8 23.66 -33.69 -11.68
N LEU A 9 23.14 -32.64 -12.31
CA LEU A 9 23.87 -31.84 -13.30
C LEU A 9 24.71 -30.70 -12.69
N VAL A 10 24.47 -30.33 -11.43
CA VAL A 10 25.26 -29.29 -10.73
C VAL A 10 26.43 -29.92 -9.94
N VAL A 11 26.33 -31.19 -9.53
CA VAL A 11 27.37 -31.86 -8.72
C VAL A 11 28.55 -32.39 -9.55
N LEU A 12 28.43 -32.52 -10.87
CA LEU A 12 29.49 -33.09 -11.73
C LEU A 12 30.47 -32.07 -12.33
N SER A 13 30.46 -30.81 -11.87
CA SER A 13 31.43 -29.79 -12.32
C SER A 13 32.51 -29.43 -11.28
N ILE A 14 32.51 -30.05 -10.09
CA ILE A 14 33.39 -29.65 -8.96
C ILE A 14 34.52 -30.65 -8.64
N THR A 15 34.56 -31.85 -9.24
CA THR A 15 35.68 -32.77 -9.00
C THR A 15 36.43 -33.05 -10.30
N GLY A 16 37.49 -32.27 -10.55
CA GLY A 16 38.43 -32.53 -11.62
C GLY A 16 39.13 -33.86 -11.42
N PHE A 17 38.97 -34.77 -12.38
CA PHE A 17 39.97 -35.72 -12.89
C PHE A 17 39.25 -36.59 -13.93
N ILE A 18 39.55 -36.37 -15.21
CA ILE A 18 39.65 -37.40 -16.26
C ILE A 18 40.33 -36.73 -17.46
N HIS A 19 41.47 -37.27 -17.87
CA HIS A 19 42.14 -36.97 -19.13
C HIS A 19 41.31 -37.58 -20.28
N VAL A 20 40.83 -36.77 -21.22
CA VAL A 20 40.43 -37.24 -22.55
C VAL A 20 41.11 -36.38 -23.61
N THR A 21 41.82 -37.07 -24.50
CA THR A 21 42.55 -36.58 -25.66
C THR A 21 41.68 -35.82 -26.64
N ALA A 22 42.22 -34.73 -27.18
CA ALA A 22 41.59 -33.86 -28.16
C ALA A 22 41.28 -34.60 -29.48
N GLN A 23 40.01 -34.63 -29.88
CA GLN A 23 39.61 -34.74 -31.27
C GLN A 23 38.49 -33.72 -31.56
N LYS A 24 38.71 -32.98 -32.66
CA LYS A 24 37.87 -31.91 -33.21
C LYS A 24 36.40 -32.32 -33.33
N LEU A 25 35.50 -31.50 -32.80
CA LEU A 25 34.10 -31.42 -33.21
C LEU A 25 33.78 -29.96 -33.53
N ASP A 26 33.20 -29.74 -34.72
CA ASP A 26 32.86 -28.44 -35.29
C ASP A 26 31.82 -27.66 -34.46
N PRO A 27 31.80 -26.31 -34.55
CA PRO A 27 30.89 -25.49 -33.76
C PRO A 27 29.47 -25.58 -34.31
N VAL A 28 28.57 -26.24 -33.57
CA VAL A 28 27.14 -26.07 -33.77
C VAL A 28 26.76 -24.74 -33.12
N THR A 29 26.64 -23.69 -33.93
CA THR A 29 25.96 -22.44 -33.55
C THR A 29 24.51 -22.74 -33.21
N PHE A 30 24.20 -22.82 -31.92
CA PHE A 30 22.83 -22.66 -31.43
C PHE A 30 22.52 -21.15 -31.44
N ASN A 31 21.89 -20.68 -32.52
CA ASN A 31 21.14 -19.44 -32.49
C ASN A 31 19.89 -19.69 -31.63
N ILE A 32 20.01 -19.44 -30.33
CA ILE A 32 18.85 -19.26 -29.47
C ILE A 32 18.51 -17.78 -29.56
N GLU A 33 17.39 -17.46 -30.20
CA GLU A 33 16.81 -16.13 -30.15
C GLU A 33 16.57 -15.76 -28.68
N THR A 34 17.31 -14.76 -28.20
CA THR A 34 17.37 -14.30 -26.80
C THR A 34 16.08 -13.65 -26.30
N THR A 35 15.03 -13.62 -27.12
CA THR A 35 13.71 -13.05 -26.80
C THR A 35 12.78 -14.04 -26.09
N GLU A 36 12.81 -15.35 -26.42
CA GLU A 36 11.89 -16.32 -25.79
C GLU A 36 12.37 -16.82 -24.41
N LEU A 37 13.69 -16.82 -24.16
CA LEU A 37 14.24 -17.28 -22.88
C LEU A 37 13.97 -16.27 -21.74
N ASN A 38 14.01 -14.97 -22.04
CA ASN A 38 13.68 -13.91 -21.08
C ASN A 38 12.21 -13.93 -20.66
N ASP A 39 11.30 -14.22 -21.58
CA ASP A 39 9.88 -14.37 -21.26
C ASP A 39 9.63 -15.61 -20.40
N SER A 40 10.35 -16.73 -20.63
CA SER A 40 10.15 -17.95 -19.83
C SER A 40 10.70 -17.85 -18.41
N ILE A 41 11.80 -17.12 -18.18
CA ILE A 41 12.37 -16.90 -16.85
C ILE A 41 11.53 -15.85 -16.08
N ALA A 42 10.99 -14.84 -16.78
CA ALA A 42 10.00 -13.92 -16.25
C ALA A 42 8.58 -14.52 -16.10
N GLN A 43 8.34 -15.76 -16.53
CA GLN A 43 7.05 -16.46 -16.38
C GLN A 43 7.15 -17.75 -15.53
N GLY A 44 8.35 -18.27 -15.27
CA GLY A 44 8.57 -19.64 -14.79
C GLY A 44 8.45 -19.90 -13.28
N LEU A 45 8.45 -18.87 -12.42
CA LEU A 45 8.39 -19.06 -10.95
C LEU A 45 7.05 -18.63 -10.31
N TYR A 46 6.05 -18.28 -11.12
CA TYR A 46 4.79 -17.69 -10.66
C TYR A 46 3.71 -18.73 -10.37
N HIS A 47 3.62 -19.19 -9.13
CA HIS A 47 2.48 -20.00 -8.67
C HIS A 47 1.13 -19.21 -8.62
N GLY A 48 1.13 -17.93 -9.01
CA GLY A 48 -0.05 -17.04 -9.06
C GLY A 48 -0.92 -17.12 -10.34
N HIS A 49 -0.47 -17.79 -11.41
CA HIS A 49 -1.18 -17.82 -12.71
C HIS A 49 -2.66 -18.26 -12.62
N SER A 50 -3.01 -19.09 -11.65
CA SER A 50 -4.37 -19.62 -11.54
C SER A 50 -5.41 -18.58 -11.10
N ASN A 51 -5.01 -17.50 -10.41
CA ASN A 51 -5.92 -16.44 -9.98
C ASN A 51 -6.12 -15.38 -11.07
N ILE A 52 -5.04 -14.99 -11.76
CA ILE A 52 -5.08 -14.05 -12.89
C ILE A 52 -6.01 -14.55 -14.00
N ARG A 53 -5.87 -15.82 -14.41
CA ARG A 53 -6.72 -16.44 -15.45
C ARG A 53 -8.20 -16.59 -15.05
N LYS A 54 -8.53 -16.39 -13.77
CA LYS A 54 -9.89 -16.50 -13.22
C LYS A 54 -10.52 -15.13 -12.90
N ASN A 55 -9.86 -14.03 -13.26
CA ASN A 55 -10.36 -12.68 -13.11
C ASN A 55 -11.58 -12.46 -14.02
N ILE A 56 -12.75 -12.18 -13.43
CA ILE A 56 -14.02 -12.05 -14.17
C ILE A 56 -13.95 -10.91 -15.20
N PHE A 57 -13.31 -9.79 -14.87
CA PHE A 57 -13.21 -8.66 -15.82
C PHE A 57 -12.35 -9.01 -17.03
N ARG A 58 -11.26 -9.75 -16.82
CA ARG A 58 -10.43 -10.26 -17.90
C ARG A 58 -11.21 -11.19 -18.83
N LEU A 59 -11.96 -12.14 -18.28
CA LEU A 59 -12.80 -13.06 -19.07
C LEU A 59 -13.84 -12.30 -19.91
N ILE A 60 -14.43 -11.24 -19.36
CA ILE A 60 -15.39 -10.39 -20.09
C ILE A 60 -14.70 -9.64 -21.23
N LEU A 61 -13.54 -9.00 -20.96
CA LEU A 61 -12.79 -8.24 -21.96
C LEU A 61 -12.23 -9.14 -23.08
N GLU A 62 -11.87 -10.38 -22.77
CA GLU A 62 -11.43 -11.40 -23.74
C GLU A 62 -12.59 -12.06 -24.51
N GLY A 63 -13.85 -11.69 -24.24
CA GLY A 63 -15.02 -12.26 -24.90
C GLY A 63 -15.39 -13.69 -24.46
N LYS A 64 -14.77 -14.22 -23.40
CA LYS A 64 -15.02 -15.55 -22.82
C LYS A 64 -16.28 -15.55 -21.95
N ASN A 65 -17.41 -15.22 -22.57
CA ASN A 65 -18.67 -14.95 -21.89
C ASN A 65 -19.22 -16.14 -21.08
N GLU A 66 -19.07 -17.37 -21.57
CA GLU A 66 -19.53 -18.57 -20.86
C GLU A 66 -18.70 -18.83 -19.59
N GLU A 67 -17.38 -18.74 -19.70
CA GLU A 67 -16.47 -18.85 -18.55
C GLU A 67 -16.72 -17.72 -17.53
N ALA A 68 -16.94 -16.49 -18.00
CA ALA A 68 -17.27 -15.35 -17.15
C ALA A 68 -18.56 -15.60 -16.36
N ARG A 69 -19.64 -16.07 -17.03
CA ARG A 69 -20.91 -16.42 -16.38
C ARG A 69 -20.75 -17.53 -15.35
N ALA A 70 -20.11 -18.64 -15.72
CA ALA A 70 -19.85 -19.74 -14.80
C ALA A 70 -19.05 -19.28 -13.56
N ARG A 71 -18.10 -18.36 -13.76
CA ARG A 71 -17.30 -17.80 -12.67
C ARG A 71 -18.11 -16.87 -11.75
N ILE A 72 -18.97 -16.03 -12.33
CA ILE A 72 -19.92 -15.18 -11.59
C ILE A 72 -20.86 -16.05 -10.75
N GLU A 73 -21.40 -17.13 -11.30
CA GLU A 73 -22.26 -18.09 -10.59
C GLU A 73 -21.54 -18.73 -9.39
N LYS A 74 -20.32 -19.22 -9.61
CA LYS A 74 -19.47 -19.80 -8.55
C LYS A 74 -19.09 -18.80 -7.45
N TYR A 75 -19.09 -17.49 -7.75
CA TYR A 75 -18.82 -16.46 -6.75
C TYR A 75 -19.87 -16.49 -5.62
N GLY A 76 -21.14 -16.71 -5.96
CA GLY A 76 -22.23 -16.85 -4.99
C GLY A 76 -22.14 -18.15 -4.16
N GLU A 77 -21.78 -19.27 -4.80
CA GLU A 77 -21.72 -20.59 -4.15
C GLU A 77 -20.58 -20.73 -3.14
N SER A 78 -19.39 -20.22 -3.48
CA SER A 78 -18.17 -20.40 -2.67
C SER A 78 -18.23 -19.67 -1.32
N LYS A 79 -18.99 -18.57 -1.22
CA LYS A 79 -19.19 -17.84 0.04
C LYS A 79 -20.50 -18.20 0.77
N GLY A 80 -21.50 -18.78 0.09
CA GLY A 80 -22.76 -19.22 0.70
C GLY A 80 -22.63 -20.32 1.76
N LYS A 81 -21.67 -21.26 1.63
CA LYS A 81 -21.45 -22.31 2.64
C LYS A 81 -20.83 -21.81 3.95
N ARG A 82 -19.96 -20.78 3.90
CA ARG A 82 -19.34 -20.18 5.11
C ARG A 82 -20.25 -19.16 5.80
N ARG A 83 -21.08 -18.42 5.06
CA ARG A 83 -21.94 -17.35 5.59
C ARG A 83 -23.32 -17.76 6.09
N ARG A 84 -23.87 -18.91 5.67
CA ARG A 84 -25.13 -19.45 6.24
C ARG A 84 -25.12 -19.62 7.77
N ARG A 85 -23.94 -19.67 8.40
CA ARG A 85 -23.78 -19.70 9.87
C ARG A 85 -23.81 -18.33 10.57
N ARG A 86 -23.81 -17.19 9.86
CA ARG A 86 -23.64 -15.83 10.44
C ARG A 86 -24.67 -14.77 10.02
N GLY A 87 -25.75 -15.14 9.34
CA GLY A 87 -26.93 -14.28 9.21
C GLY A 87 -26.83 -13.00 8.34
N SER A 88 -25.72 -12.74 7.62
CA SER A 88 -25.63 -11.62 6.67
C SER A 88 -25.49 -12.10 5.22
N GLY A 89 -26.38 -11.60 4.34
CA GLY A 89 -26.53 -12.02 2.95
C GLY A 89 -25.27 -11.81 2.10
N SER A 90 -25.01 -12.70 1.14
CA SER A 90 -23.83 -12.52 0.28
C SER A 90 -24.00 -12.98 -1.16
N ASN A 91 -24.94 -12.35 -1.86
CA ASN A 91 -24.91 -12.23 -3.32
C ASN A 91 -24.46 -10.85 -3.83
N ALA A 92 -24.23 -9.86 -2.96
CA ALA A 92 -23.95 -8.47 -3.35
C ALA A 92 -22.84 -8.31 -4.43
N TYR A 93 -21.69 -8.96 -4.23
CA TYR A 93 -20.59 -8.90 -5.21
C TYR A 93 -20.81 -9.81 -6.43
N GLN A 94 -21.56 -10.90 -6.29
CA GLN A 94 -22.00 -11.68 -7.45
C GLN A 94 -22.90 -10.82 -8.33
N ASP A 95 -23.87 -10.12 -7.75
CA ASP A 95 -24.78 -9.21 -8.45
C ASP A 95 -24.00 -8.02 -9.04
N TYR A 96 -22.99 -7.50 -8.35
CA TYR A 96 -22.07 -6.51 -8.91
C TYR A 96 -21.40 -7.04 -10.20
N TYR A 97 -20.69 -8.18 -10.15
CA TYR A 97 -20.03 -8.73 -11.34
C TYR A 97 -21.03 -9.08 -12.45
N LYS A 98 -22.21 -9.61 -12.08
CA LYS A 98 -23.29 -9.91 -13.03
C LYS A 98 -23.80 -8.65 -13.71
N SER A 99 -23.97 -7.56 -12.97
CA SER A 99 -24.39 -6.29 -13.57
C SER A 99 -23.33 -5.73 -14.53
N VAL A 100 -22.04 -5.76 -14.18
CA VAL A 100 -20.95 -5.36 -15.09
C VAL A 100 -20.98 -6.21 -16.37
N PHE A 101 -21.14 -7.53 -16.24
CA PHE A 101 -21.31 -8.45 -17.38
C PHE A 101 -22.49 -8.06 -18.27
N LEU A 102 -23.66 -7.77 -17.67
CA LEU A 102 -24.87 -7.38 -18.42
C LEU A 102 -24.70 -6.04 -19.13
N ILE A 103 -24.04 -5.07 -18.49
CA ILE A 103 -23.77 -3.73 -19.07
C ILE A 103 -22.85 -3.85 -20.29
N TYR A 104 -21.76 -4.62 -20.14
CA TYR A 104 -20.82 -4.87 -21.23
C TYR A 104 -21.49 -5.53 -22.44
N ASN A 105 -22.45 -6.42 -22.19
CA ASN A 105 -23.24 -7.09 -23.23
C ASN A 105 -24.53 -6.31 -23.62
N ASN A 106 -24.61 -5.01 -23.28
CA ASN A 106 -25.71 -4.11 -23.64
C ASN A 106 -27.13 -4.54 -23.20
N ARG A 107 -27.23 -5.28 -22.08
CA ARG A 107 -28.51 -5.72 -21.47
C ARG A 107 -28.91 -4.77 -20.33
N LEU A 108 -29.18 -3.51 -20.66
CA LEU A 108 -29.20 -2.40 -19.69
C LEU A 108 -30.35 -2.45 -18.67
N ASP A 109 -31.55 -2.91 -19.07
CA ASP A 109 -32.67 -3.05 -18.12
C ASP A 109 -32.40 -4.13 -17.06
N GLU A 110 -31.90 -5.29 -17.49
CA GLU A 110 -31.52 -6.38 -16.58
C GLU A 110 -30.32 -6.00 -15.71
N ALA A 111 -29.35 -5.29 -16.31
CA ALA A 111 -28.23 -4.73 -15.58
C ALA A 111 -28.72 -3.82 -14.46
N TRP A 112 -29.58 -2.84 -14.77
CA TRP A 112 -30.12 -1.91 -13.79
C TRP A 112 -30.82 -2.61 -12.62
N GLN A 113 -31.69 -3.58 -12.89
CA GLN A 113 -32.34 -4.38 -11.85
C GLN A 113 -31.31 -5.15 -10.99
N THR A 114 -30.27 -5.69 -11.62
CA THR A 114 -29.21 -6.42 -10.92
C THR A 114 -28.34 -5.47 -10.07
N MET A 115 -28.08 -4.26 -10.55
CA MET A 115 -27.38 -3.22 -9.78
C MET A 115 -28.18 -2.82 -8.55
N GLN A 116 -29.50 -2.64 -8.68
CA GLN A 116 -30.38 -2.34 -7.54
C GLN A 116 -30.29 -3.41 -6.46
N LYS A 117 -30.32 -4.70 -6.84
CA LYS A 117 -30.11 -5.82 -5.92
C LYS A 117 -28.74 -5.80 -5.25
N ALA A 118 -27.68 -5.47 -6.00
CA ALA A 118 -26.34 -5.35 -5.44
C ALA A 118 -26.29 -4.22 -4.38
N MET A 119 -26.93 -3.09 -4.65
CA MET A 119 -27.02 -1.95 -3.72
C MET A 119 -27.84 -2.26 -2.48
N GLU A 120 -28.99 -2.92 -2.62
CA GLU A 120 -29.81 -3.41 -1.51
C GLU A 120 -29.02 -4.36 -0.60
N ASN A 121 -28.07 -5.11 -1.17
CA ASN A 121 -27.16 -6.00 -0.45
C ASN A 121 -25.84 -5.32 0.00
N GLY A 122 -25.76 -4.00 -0.04
CA GLY A 122 -24.67 -3.22 0.56
C GLY A 122 -23.49 -2.86 -0.35
N ILE A 123 -23.61 -3.00 -1.68
CA ILE A 123 -22.65 -2.38 -2.61
C ILE A 123 -22.95 -0.88 -2.72
N PRO A 124 -22.03 0.03 -2.34
CA PRO A 124 -22.26 1.47 -2.51
C PRO A 124 -22.43 1.85 -3.98
N PHE A 125 -23.32 2.79 -4.27
CA PHE A 125 -23.57 3.26 -5.64
C PHE A 125 -22.31 3.84 -6.29
N GLU A 126 -21.44 4.45 -5.49
CA GLU A 126 -20.13 4.98 -5.87
C GLU A 126 -19.24 3.93 -6.54
N THR A 127 -19.39 2.65 -6.18
CA THR A 127 -18.67 1.55 -6.84
C THR A 127 -19.02 1.49 -8.32
N PHE A 128 -20.30 1.65 -8.67
CA PHE A 128 -20.78 1.66 -10.06
C PHE A 128 -20.50 2.99 -10.77
N MET A 129 -20.52 4.11 -10.04
CA MET A 129 -20.17 5.41 -10.62
C MET A 129 -18.70 5.48 -11.04
N ALA A 130 -17.82 4.81 -10.29
CA ALA A 130 -16.37 4.85 -10.51
C ALA A 130 -15.93 4.00 -11.71
N GLY A 131 -16.46 2.80 -11.88
CA GLY A 131 -16.05 1.87 -12.94
C GLY A 131 -16.20 0.40 -12.56
N PRO A 132 -15.57 -0.54 -13.29
CA PRO A 132 -14.55 -0.35 -14.33
C PRO A 132 -15.06 0.41 -15.56
N ARG A 133 -14.47 1.58 -15.86
CA ARG A 133 -15.07 2.55 -16.79
C ARG A 133 -15.13 2.06 -18.23
N SER A 134 -14.12 1.32 -18.69
CA SER A 134 -14.12 0.73 -20.04
C SER A 134 -15.26 -0.27 -20.23
N MET A 135 -15.72 -0.91 -19.14
CA MET A 135 -16.79 -1.90 -19.18
C MET A 135 -18.18 -1.29 -18.91
N LEU A 136 -18.23 -0.12 -18.26
CA LEU A 136 -19.46 0.56 -17.87
C LEU A 136 -19.91 1.65 -18.86
N GLN A 137 -19.25 1.81 -20.01
CA GLN A 137 -19.54 2.88 -20.98
C GLN A 137 -21.04 2.99 -21.33
N ASN A 138 -21.71 1.86 -21.58
CA ASN A 138 -23.12 1.84 -21.99
C ASN A 138 -24.09 2.32 -20.90
N ILE A 139 -23.81 2.04 -19.62
CA ILE A 139 -24.74 2.41 -18.54
C ILE A 139 -24.74 3.92 -18.28
N TYR A 140 -23.64 4.64 -18.58
CA TYR A 140 -23.59 6.10 -18.43
C TYR A 140 -24.56 6.86 -19.34
N HIS A 141 -25.03 6.23 -20.43
CA HIS A 141 -26.04 6.79 -21.33
C HIS A 141 -27.46 6.32 -21.02
N TYR A 142 -27.63 5.32 -20.15
CA TYR A 142 -28.93 4.76 -19.80
C TYR A 142 -29.76 5.75 -18.95
N PRO A 143 -31.01 6.10 -19.34
CA PRO A 143 -31.79 7.15 -18.69
C PRO A 143 -31.91 7.00 -17.16
N ARG A 144 -32.23 5.79 -16.66
CA ARG A 144 -32.39 5.56 -15.21
C ARG A 144 -31.09 5.75 -14.44
N PHE A 145 -29.95 5.35 -15.03
CA PHE A 145 -28.65 5.55 -14.41
C PHE A 145 -28.26 7.03 -14.43
N ARG A 146 -28.49 7.74 -15.54
CA ARG A 146 -28.29 9.20 -15.62
C ARG A 146 -29.12 9.97 -14.62
N ASP A 147 -30.36 9.56 -14.42
CA ASP A 147 -31.25 10.16 -13.42
C ASP A 147 -30.71 9.93 -12.01
N ALA A 148 -30.19 8.73 -11.72
CA ALA A 148 -29.52 8.42 -10.46
C ALA A 148 -28.19 9.17 -10.23
N LEU A 149 -27.51 9.61 -11.31
CA LEU A 149 -26.32 10.45 -11.23
C LEU A 149 -26.63 11.94 -10.97
N ARG A 150 -27.87 12.40 -11.18
CA ARG A 150 -28.21 13.83 -11.07
C ARG A 150 -27.86 14.36 -9.67
N GLY A 151 -27.12 15.47 -9.63
CA GLY A 151 -26.65 16.10 -8.39
C GLY A 151 -25.44 15.41 -7.72
N ARG A 152 -24.95 14.28 -8.25
CA ARG A 152 -23.81 13.54 -7.67
C ARG A 152 -22.53 13.79 -8.46
N GLN A 153 -21.82 14.85 -8.13
CA GLN A 153 -20.55 15.20 -8.79
C GLN A 153 -19.34 14.42 -8.24
N LEU A 154 -19.27 14.28 -6.92
CA LEU A 154 -18.22 13.56 -6.22
C LEU A 154 -18.52 12.05 -6.21
N ILE A 155 -17.50 11.23 -6.50
CA ILE A 155 -17.54 9.78 -6.32
C ILE A 155 -16.79 9.40 -5.04
N HIS A 156 -15.51 9.77 -4.96
CA HIS A 156 -14.65 9.42 -3.82
C HIS A 156 -13.94 10.65 -3.28
N GLY A 157 -13.61 10.58 -1.98
CA GLY A 157 -13.01 11.67 -1.24
C GLY A 157 -14.06 12.52 -0.48
N PRO A 158 -13.66 13.71 -0.01
CA PRO A 158 -12.27 14.21 -0.06
C PRO A 158 -11.33 13.32 0.75
N MET A 159 -10.08 13.18 0.28
CA MET A 159 -8.98 12.62 1.07
C MET A 159 -7.97 13.73 1.31
N VAL A 160 -7.57 13.93 2.57
CA VAL A 160 -6.49 14.85 2.93
C VAL A 160 -5.18 14.08 3.02
N GLY A 161 -4.10 14.64 2.48
CA GLY A 161 -2.77 14.05 2.51
C GLY A 161 -1.71 15.11 2.27
N ALA A 162 -0.44 14.71 2.37
CA ALA A 162 0.70 15.63 2.26
C ALA A 162 0.51 16.91 3.10
N VAL A 163 -0.02 16.75 4.32
CA VAL A 163 -0.14 17.83 5.27
C VAL A 163 1.27 18.24 5.71
N THR A 164 1.48 19.54 5.91
CA THR A 164 2.69 20.13 6.48
C THR A 164 2.30 21.08 7.61
N SER A 165 3.27 21.80 8.18
CA SER A 165 2.99 22.88 9.13
C SER A 165 2.14 24.00 8.52
N SER A 166 2.26 24.24 7.22
CA SER A 166 1.66 25.39 6.55
C SER A 166 0.79 25.05 5.34
N GLY A 167 0.49 23.77 5.10
CA GLY A 167 -0.24 23.37 3.91
C GLY A 167 -0.85 21.97 3.97
N ALA A 168 -1.62 21.65 2.94
CA ALA A 168 -2.22 20.33 2.74
C ALA A 168 -2.64 20.13 1.28
N ASN A 169 -2.74 18.86 0.88
CA ASN A 169 -3.32 18.43 -0.40
C ASN A 169 -4.66 17.74 -0.18
N PHE A 170 -5.61 18.01 -1.06
CA PHE A 170 -6.95 17.44 -1.05
C PHE A 170 -7.20 16.69 -2.36
N TRP A 171 -7.39 15.38 -2.27
CA TRP A 171 -7.68 14.50 -3.39
C TRP A 171 -9.18 14.23 -3.50
N ALA A 172 -9.67 14.14 -4.74
CA ALA A 172 -11.04 13.75 -5.05
C ALA A 172 -11.11 12.96 -6.36
N ARG A 173 -12.10 12.07 -6.46
CA ARG A 173 -12.53 11.42 -7.72
C ARG A 173 -13.94 11.86 -8.08
N THR A 174 -14.17 12.19 -9.34
CA THR A 174 -15.49 12.63 -9.85
C THR A 174 -15.94 11.77 -11.03
N TRP A 175 -17.24 11.80 -11.34
CA TRP A 175 -17.80 10.95 -12.41
C TRP A 175 -17.47 11.43 -13.83
N ARG A 176 -17.14 12.72 -13.96
CA ARG A 176 -16.61 13.39 -15.15
C ARG A 176 -15.47 14.30 -14.74
N GLU A 177 -14.80 14.94 -15.70
CA GLU A 177 -13.84 16.00 -15.38
C GLU A 177 -14.56 17.21 -14.77
N ILE A 178 -14.12 17.62 -13.60
CA ILE A 178 -14.72 18.69 -12.79
C ILE A 178 -13.59 19.59 -12.29
N ALA A 179 -13.79 20.90 -12.38
CA ALA A 179 -12.89 21.84 -11.73
C ALA A 179 -13.24 21.87 -10.24
N PHE A 180 -12.26 21.69 -9.37
CA PHE A 180 -12.49 21.69 -7.93
C PHE A 180 -11.42 22.43 -7.15
N LYS A 181 -11.82 22.95 -5.99
CA LYS A 181 -10.96 23.50 -4.96
C LYS A 181 -11.58 23.25 -3.59
N VAL A 182 -10.89 23.66 -2.54
CA VAL A 182 -11.32 23.55 -1.16
C VAL A 182 -11.43 24.95 -0.57
N MET A 183 -12.55 25.23 0.09
CA MET A 183 -12.73 26.39 0.96
C MET A 183 -12.45 25.95 2.38
N LEU A 184 -11.56 26.63 3.10
CA LEU A 184 -11.17 26.24 4.46
C LEU A 184 -10.98 27.44 5.39
N SER A 185 -11.22 27.23 6.67
CA SER A 185 -11.11 28.24 7.73
C SER A 185 -10.74 27.56 9.06
N ASP A 186 -10.08 28.29 9.96
CA ASP A 186 -9.85 27.86 11.35
C ASP A 186 -11.10 28.07 12.24
N SER A 187 -12.20 28.56 11.66
CA SER A 187 -13.51 28.74 12.29
C SER A 187 -14.58 27.86 11.63
N LYS A 188 -15.46 27.26 12.45
CA LYS A 188 -16.56 26.39 11.98
C LYS A 188 -17.59 27.14 11.14
N GLU A 189 -17.70 28.44 11.37
CA GLU A 189 -18.57 29.38 10.68
C GLU A 189 -17.97 29.82 9.34
N PHE A 190 -16.77 29.34 9.00
CA PHE A 190 -16.03 29.72 7.79
C PHE A 190 -15.75 31.22 7.70
N SER A 191 -15.45 31.86 8.84
CA SER A 191 -14.99 33.26 8.83
C SER A 191 -13.62 33.37 8.14
N ASN A 192 -13.44 34.40 7.31
CA ASN A 192 -12.22 34.67 6.54
C ASN A 192 -11.63 33.44 5.82
N PRO A 193 -12.40 32.76 4.95
CA PRO A 193 -11.97 31.51 4.37
C PRO A 193 -10.79 31.71 3.41
N VAL A 194 -9.85 30.77 3.45
CA VAL A 194 -8.80 30.59 2.45
C VAL A 194 -9.28 29.57 1.43
N TYR A 195 -8.81 29.70 0.19
CA TYR A 195 -9.08 28.73 -0.87
C TYR A 195 -7.79 28.05 -1.31
N SER A 196 -7.86 26.74 -1.53
CA SER A 196 -6.80 26.02 -2.22
C SER A 196 -6.75 26.40 -3.71
N ARG A 197 -5.67 26.00 -4.40
CA ARG A 197 -5.55 26.17 -5.85
C ARG A 197 -6.67 25.43 -6.60
N ILE A 198 -7.16 25.99 -7.70
CA ILE A 198 -8.07 25.25 -8.57
C ILE A 198 -7.31 24.07 -9.17
N SER A 199 -7.88 22.88 -9.04
CA SER A 199 -7.45 21.65 -9.69
C SER A 199 -8.56 21.13 -10.58
N ARG A 200 -8.26 20.19 -11.47
CA ARG A 200 -9.24 19.55 -12.34
C ARG A 200 -9.04 18.05 -12.25
N THR A 201 -10.12 17.31 -12.01
CA THR A 201 -10.09 15.87 -12.16
C THR A 201 -9.96 15.52 -13.64
N ASN A 202 -9.10 14.57 -13.98
CA ASN A 202 -8.68 14.31 -15.35
C ASN A 202 -8.91 12.84 -15.73
N SER A 203 -9.48 12.57 -16.90
CA SER A 203 -9.71 11.20 -17.39
C SER A 203 -8.42 10.37 -17.52
N ASP A 204 -7.28 10.99 -17.81
CA ASP A 204 -5.96 10.34 -17.93
C ASP A 204 -5.47 9.77 -16.60
N PHE A 205 -5.96 10.31 -15.49
CA PHE A 205 -5.71 9.87 -14.11
C PHE A 205 -7.00 9.37 -13.46
N ASP A 206 -7.84 8.67 -14.22
CA ASP A 206 -9.04 8.00 -13.72
C ASP A 206 -10.03 8.95 -13.02
N PHE A 207 -10.15 10.16 -13.57
CA PHE A 207 -10.98 11.25 -13.05
C PHE A 207 -10.68 11.62 -11.61
N THR A 208 -9.42 11.47 -11.23
CA THR A 208 -8.88 11.91 -9.95
C THR A 208 -8.14 13.23 -10.13
N GLY A 209 -7.97 13.97 -9.04
CA GLY A 209 -7.19 15.19 -9.02
C GLY A 209 -6.85 15.60 -7.60
N THR A 210 -5.82 16.44 -7.47
CA THR A 210 -5.32 16.92 -6.17
C THR A 210 -5.22 18.45 -6.16
N SER A 211 -5.85 19.08 -5.18
CA SER A 211 -5.85 20.53 -4.96
C SER A 211 -5.06 20.85 -3.69
N GLY A 212 -4.02 21.68 -3.80
CA GLY A 212 -3.13 22.05 -2.69
C GLY A 212 -3.36 23.46 -2.18
N VAL A 213 -3.10 23.68 -0.89
CA VAL A 213 -3.09 24.98 -0.22
C VAL A 213 -1.81 25.13 0.60
N ASN A 214 -1.28 26.34 0.67
CA ASN A 214 -0.13 26.73 1.50
C ASN A 214 -0.48 28.01 2.28
N GLY A 215 0.39 28.42 3.21
CA GLY A 215 0.22 29.62 4.02
C GLY A 215 -0.79 29.46 5.17
N LEU A 216 -1.05 28.21 5.58
CA LEU A 216 -1.83 27.89 6.77
C LEU A 216 -0.99 28.08 8.04
N LYS A 217 -1.67 28.18 9.18
CA LYS A 217 -1.02 28.24 10.50
C LYS A 217 -0.60 26.83 10.93
N PRO A 218 0.58 26.67 11.58
CA PRO A 218 1.00 25.41 12.19
C PRO A 218 0.08 25.00 13.34
N ASP A 219 0.08 23.70 13.62
CA ASP A 219 -0.68 23.04 14.69
C ASP A 219 -2.16 23.45 14.82
N THR A 220 -2.79 23.80 13.70
CA THR A 220 -4.11 24.44 13.68
C THR A 220 -5.16 23.51 13.07
N ARG A 221 -6.30 23.41 13.74
CA ARG A 221 -7.46 22.70 13.19
C ARG A 221 -8.16 23.57 12.16
N TYR A 222 -8.36 23.02 10.97
CA TYR A 222 -9.13 23.64 9.91
C TYR A 222 -10.44 22.87 9.67
N TYR A 223 -11.47 23.62 9.30
CA TYR A 223 -12.73 23.14 8.74
C TYR A 223 -12.73 23.41 7.25
N TYR A 224 -13.20 22.46 6.46
CA TYR A 224 -13.17 22.62 5.00
C TYR A 224 -14.41 22.05 4.30
N LYS A 225 -14.76 22.68 3.18
CA LYS A 225 -15.83 22.30 2.25
C LYS A 225 -15.25 22.16 0.84
N LEU A 226 -15.75 21.17 0.09
CA LEU A 226 -15.41 21.06 -1.33
C LEU A 226 -16.16 22.14 -2.14
N VAL A 227 -15.50 22.67 -3.15
CA VAL A 227 -16.12 23.52 -4.19
C VAL A 227 -15.97 22.78 -5.51
N LEU A 228 -17.08 22.36 -6.12
CA LEU A 228 -17.10 21.59 -7.36
C LEU A 228 -17.84 22.39 -8.44
N ASP A 229 -17.19 22.65 -9.58
CA ASP A 229 -17.72 23.50 -10.67
C ASP A 229 -18.26 24.87 -10.17
N GLY A 230 -17.62 25.41 -9.12
CA GLY A 230 -18.02 26.70 -8.51
C GLY A 230 -19.09 26.61 -7.42
N GLU A 231 -19.71 25.44 -7.24
CA GLU A 231 -20.71 25.20 -6.19
C GLU A 231 -20.05 24.71 -4.89
N ILE A 232 -20.32 25.40 -3.79
CA ILE A 232 -19.90 24.97 -2.45
C ILE A 232 -20.77 23.78 -2.02
N ARG A 233 -20.13 22.70 -1.58
CA ARG A 233 -20.79 21.53 -0.99
C ARG A 233 -21.05 21.76 0.49
N GLU A 234 -22.15 21.22 1.01
CA GLU A 234 -22.58 21.51 2.38
C GLU A 234 -21.82 20.71 3.43
N GLU A 235 -21.31 19.54 3.05
CA GLU A 235 -20.56 18.67 3.93
C GLU A 235 -19.28 19.35 4.44
N VAL A 236 -19.16 19.42 5.77
CA VAL A 236 -18.00 19.98 6.47
C VAL A 236 -17.08 18.87 6.93
N TYR A 237 -15.82 18.97 6.55
CA TYR A 237 -14.74 18.09 6.97
C TYR A 237 -13.74 18.86 7.85
N THR A 238 -12.81 18.18 8.50
CA THR A 238 -11.78 18.81 9.33
C THR A 238 -10.46 18.08 9.21
N PHE A 239 -9.35 18.79 9.29
CA PHE A 239 -8.01 18.23 9.46
C PHE A 239 -7.20 19.14 10.39
N LYS A 240 -6.01 18.71 10.79
CA LYS A 240 -5.06 19.53 11.58
C LYS A 240 -3.75 19.65 10.81
N THR A 241 -3.24 20.86 10.62
CA THR A 241 -1.86 21.07 10.15
C THR A 241 -0.87 20.55 11.18
N TYR A 242 0.33 20.21 10.74
CA TYR A 242 1.35 19.70 11.64
C TYR A 242 1.95 20.82 12.50
N PRO A 243 2.59 20.49 13.64
CA PRO A 243 3.54 21.39 14.29
C PRO A 243 4.61 21.87 13.31
N GLU A 244 5.22 23.02 13.58
CA GLU A 244 6.29 23.55 12.75
C GLU A 244 7.45 22.56 12.66
N GLU A 245 8.07 22.44 11.49
CA GLU A 245 9.24 21.56 11.36
C GLU A 245 10.34 22.00 12.32
N LYS A 246 10.97 21.02 12.98
CA LYS A 246 11.99 21.22 14.03
C LYS A 246 11.48 21.84 15.33
N GLU A 247 10.17 22.00 15.50
CA GLU A 247 9.58 22.42 16.77
C GLU A 247 9.25 21.22 17.66
N ALA A 248 9.60 21.32 18.94
CA ALA A 248 9.29 20.30 19.92
C ALA A 248 7.79 20.13 20.08
N SER A 249 7.30 18.89 19.96
CA SER A 249 5.86 18.63 19.94
C SER A 249 5.51 17.24 20.49
N ALA A 250 4.25 17.10 20.90
CA ALA A 250 3.66 15.83 21.27
C ALA A 250 2.52 15.49 20.30
N PHE A 251 2.63 14.36 19.63
CA PHE A 251 1.65 13.94 18.63
C PHE A 251 1.59 12.42 18.48
N ARG A 252 0.51 11.95 17.85
CA ARG A 252 0.27 10.53 17.56
C ARG A 252 0.15 10.31 16.07
N ILE A 253 0.77 9.24 15.57
CA ILE A 253 0.45 8.67 14.26
C ILE A 253 0.01 7.22 14.41
N ALA A 254 -0.69 6.72 13.40
CA ALA A 254 -1.06 5.32 13.29
C ALA A 254 -0.41 4.70 12.06
N PHE A 255 -0.16 3.39 12.08
CA PHE A 255 0.35 2.68 10.91
C PHE A 255 -0.13 1.22 10.86
N GLY A 256 -0.11 0.65 9.67
CA GLY A 256 -0.27 -0.79 9.49
C GLY A 256 -0.41 -1.22 8.02
N GLY A 257 -0.25 -2.51 7.77
CA GLY A 257 -0.40 -3.13 6.45
C GLY A 257 -1.41 -4.29 6.43
N CYS A 258 -1.60 -4.88 5.25
CA CYS A 258 -2.41 -6.10 5.05
C CYS A 258 -3.91 -5.89 5.33
N SER A 259 -4.53 -5.05 4.50
CA SER A 259 -5.95 -4.73 4.55
C SER A 259 -6.76 -5.51 3.50
N ASN A 260 -7.06 -6.78 3.78
CA ASN A 260 -7.75 -7.63 2.80
C ASN A 260 -9.29 -7.45 2.79
N LEU A 261 -9.78 -6.40 2.13
CA LEU A 261 -11.20 -6.13 1.91
C LEU A 261 -11.90 -7.26 1.11
N ASN A 262 -11.17 -7.91 0.21
CA ASN A 262 -11.69 -8.99 -0.64
C ASN A 262 -12.15 -10.21 0.16
N LYS A 263 -11.41 -10.56 1.22
CA LYS A 263 -11.69 -11.70 2.10
C LYS A 263 -12.45 -11.29 3.37
N ASN A 264 -12.24 -10.09 3.89
CA ASN A 264 -12.67 -9.69 5.23
C ASN A 264 -13.46 -8.37 5.27
N PRO A 265 -14.57 -8.23 4.53
CA PRO A 265 -15.35 -6.99 4.50
C PRO A 265 -15.90 -6.57 5.87
N ASP A 266 -16.17 -7.52 6.77
CA ASP A 266 -16.69 -7.24 8.12
C ASP A 266 -15.63 -6.58 9.03
N ASN A 267 -14.34 -6.70 8.68
CA ASN A 267 -13.23 -6.09 9.43
C ASN A 267 -12.98 -4.63 9.04
N GLU A 268 -13.70 -4.10 8.05
CA GLU A 268 -13.51 -2.72 7.58
C GLU A 268 -13.93 -1.66 8.61
N ARG A 269 -14.65 -2.04 9.66
CA ARG A 269 -14.84 -1.17 10.84
C ARG A 269 -13.52 -0.73 11.50
N MET A 270 -12.41 -1.41 11.20
CA MET A 270 -11.06 -1.05 11.64
C MET A 270 -10.72 0.42 11.34
N TRP A 271 -11.14 0.96 10.19
CA TRP A 271 -10.87 2.35 9.84
C TRP A 271 -11.49 3.34 10.84
N SER A 272 -12.69 3.04 11.36
CA SER A 272 -13.30 3.83 12.43
C SER A 272 -12.59 3.64 13.78
N VAL A 273 -12.03 2.45 14.06
CA VAL A 273 -11.21 2.24 15.28
C VAL A 273 -9.96 3.10 15.24
N ILE A 274 -9.25 3.14 14.11
CA ILE A 274 -8.09 4.01 13.90
C ILE A 274 -8.50 5.47 14.09
N ARG A 275 -9.59 5.90 13.45
CA ARG A 275 -10.12 7.26 13.58
C ARG A 275 -10.38 7.65 15.05
N ASN A 276 -10.91 6.73 15.85
CA ASN A 276 -11.21 6.96 17.27
C ASN A 276 -9.96 7.16 18.14
N THR A 277 -8.77 6.76 17.66
CA THR A 277 -7.50 7.04 18.34
C THR A 277 -6.93 8.44 18.02
N SER A 278 -7.61 9.20 17.14
CA SER A 278 -7.26 10.56 16.72
C SER A 278 -5.81 10.74 16.23
N PRO A 279 -5.31 9.90 15.31
CA PRO A 279 -3.97 10.07 14.77
C PRO A 279 -3.89 11.32 13.87
N LEU A 280 -2.77 12.03 13.94
CA LEU A 280 -2.45 13.18 13.09
C LEU A 280 -2.15 12.73 11.65
N ALA A 281 -1.49 11.58 11.52
CA ALA A 281 -1.22 10.92 10.25
C ALA A 281 -1.46 9.41 10.33
N PHE A 282 -1.78 8.79 9.20
CA PHE A 282 -1.88 7.35 9.05
C PHE A 282 -1.01 6.86 7.89
N VAL A 283 -0.16 5.85 8.15
CA VAL A 283 0.76 5.27 7.17
C VAL A 283 0.36 3.84 6.84
N GLN A 284 0.00 3.60 5.58
CA GLN A 284 -0.34 2.29 5.04
C GLN A 284 0.91 1.61 4.47
N LEU A 285 1.28 0.45 5.02
CA LEU A 285 2.53 -0.26 4.71
C LEU A 285 2.39 -1.31 3.60
N GLY A 286 1.41 -1.14 2.71
CA GLY A 286 1.15 -2.08 1.61
C GLY A 286 0.08 -3.11 1.92
N ASP A 287 -0.19 -3.94 0.92
CA ASP A 287 -1.36 -4.82 0.86
C ASP A 287 -2.68 -4.06 1.14
N ASN A 288 -2.81 -2.91 0.48
CA ASN A 288 -3.91 -1.97 0.60
C ASN A 288 -5.23 -2.52 0.06
N THR A 289 -5.19 -3.45 -0.91
CA THR A 289 -6.41 -4.00 -1.52
C THR A 289 -6.36 -5.49 -1.88
N TYR A 290 -5.17 -6.10 -2.00
CA TYR A 290 -4.97 -7.48 -2.46
C TYR A 290 -5.51 -7.74 -3.87
N ILE A 291 -4.76 -7.28 -4.86
CA ILE A 291 -5.08 -7.33 -6.29
C ILE A 291 -4.57 -8.63 -6.92
N ASP A 292 -3.29 -8.98 -6.73
CA ASP A 292 -2.70 -10.19 -7.33
C ASP A 292 -2.83 -10.25 -8.88
N ASP A 293 -2.82 -9.10 -9.56
CA ASP A 293 -2.96 -9.04 -11.02
C ASP A 293 -2.25 -7.79 -11.62
N PRO A 294 -0.92 -7.86 -11.88
CA PRO A 294 -0.14 -6.72 -12.35
C PRO A 294 -0.55 -6.22 -13.75
N THR A 295 -1.27 -7.03 -14.52
CA THR A 295 -1.68 -6.70 -15.90
C THR A 295 -3.19 -6.45 -16.03
N GLY A 296 -3.97 -6.72 -14.99
CA GLY A 296 -5.42 -6.52 -14.95
C GLY A 296 -5.81 -5.12 -14.48
N TYR A 297 -5.49 -4.08 -15.25
CA TYR A 297 -5.64 -2.67 -14.84
C TYR A 297 -7.07 -2.28 -14.42
N GLU A 298 -8.10 -2.79 -15.10
CA GLU A 298 -9.50 -2.56 -14.71
C GLU A 298 -9.83 -3.18 -13.35
N TYR A 299 -9.25 -4.34 -13.06
CA TYR A 299 -9.42 -4.99 -11.76
C TYR A 299 -8.65 -4.26 -10.66
N GLN A 300 -7.44 -3.76 -10.95
CA GLN A 300 -6.68 -2.91 -10.03
C GLN A 300 -7.49 -1.67 -9.63
N ARG A 301 -7.95 -0.88 -10.62
CA ARG A 301 -8.78 0.31 -10.36
C ARG A 301 -10.06 -0.03 -9.61
N SER A 302 -10.75 -1.11 -10.00
CA SER A 302 -11.96 -1.55 -9.29
C SER A 302 -11.73 -1.92 -7.83
N SER A 303 -10.54 -2.43 -7.50
CA SER A 303 -10.16 -2.79 -6.12
C SER A 303 -10.02 -1.53 -5.27
N PHE A 304 -9.43 -0.46 -5.85
CA PHE A 304 -9.43 0.86 -5.23
C PHE A 304 -10.82 1.49 -5.17
N TYR A 305 -11.66 1.39 -6.21
CA TYR A 305 -13.04 1.90 -6.16
C TYR A 305 -13.80 1.32 -4.98
N ARG A 306 -13.66 0.01 -4.78
CA ARG A 306 -14.29 -0.69 -3.67
C ARG A 306 -13.78 -0.19 -2.31
N ARG A 307 -12.46 0.02 -2.18
CA ARG A 307 -11.83 0.61 -0.98
C ARG A 307 -12.36 2.02 -0.70
N HIS A 308 -12.29 2.91 -1.68
CA HIS A 308 -12.70 4.31 -1.53
C HIS A 308 -14.21 4.49 -1.42
N SER A 309 -15.01 3.48 -1.77
CA SER A 309 -16.46 3.47 -1.53
C SER A 309 -16.83 3.06 -0.10
N ASN A 310 -15.87 2.55 0.69
CA ASN A 310 -16.14 2.16 2.07
C ASN A 310 -16.34 3.40 2.96
N PRO A 311 -17.47 3.52 3.68
CA PRO A 311 -17.74 4.71 4.50
C PRO A 311 -16.75 4.88 5.66
N HIS A 312 -16.36 3.80 6.35
CA HIS A 312 -15.37 3.87 7.43
C HIS A 312 -14.02 4.37 6.93
N TYR A 313 -13.62 3.93 5.73
CA TYR A 313 -12.39 4.40 5.08
C TYR A 313 -12.48 5.89 4.73
N ARG A 314 -13.56 6.32 4.06
CA ARG A 314 -13.78 7.72 3.66
C ARG A 314 -13.75 8.66 4.86
N GLU A 315 -14.39 8.28 5.96
CA GLU A 315 -14.42 9.08 7.18
C GLU A 315 -13.02 9.34 7.74
N LEU A 316 -12.18 8.30 7.85
CA LEU A 316 -10.79 8.44 8.30
C LEU A 316 -9.98 9.31 7.32
N MET A 317 -10.04 8.98 6.03
CA MET A 317 -9.25 9.65 4.98
C MET A 317 -9.60 11.12 4.77
N SER A 318 -10.83 11.52 5.10
CA SER A 318 -11.25 12.92 5.02
C SER A 318 -10.69 13.79 6.14
N ALA A 319 -10.15 13.20 7.21
CA ALA A 319 -9.75 13.93 8.41
C ALA A 319 -8.32 13.68 8.91
N THR A 320 -7.71 12.59 8.50
CA THR A 320 -6.34 12.20 8.89
C THR A 320 -5.45 12.23 7.66
N SER A 321 -4.29 12.87 7.76
CA SER A 321 -3.30 12.89 6.68
C SER A 321 -2.87 11.46 6.35
N ASN A 322 -3.05 11.05 5.10
CA ASN A 322 -2.78 9.69 4.68
C ASN A 322 -1.50 9.59 3.84
N TYR A 323 -0.68 8.59 4.16
CA TYR A 323 0.47 8.16 3.37
C TYR A 323 0.37 6.67 3.10
N ALA A 324 0.82 6.23 1.92
CA ALA A 324 0.74 4.83 1.54
C ALA A 324 1.94 4.43 0.67
N ILE A 325 2.38 3.20 0.84
CA ILE A 325 3.16 2.41 -0.12
C ILE A 325 2.37 1.16 -0.50
N TYR A 326 2.69 0.56 -1.64
CA TYR A 326 2.26 -0.80 -1.96
C TYR A 326 3.20 -1.84 -1.36
N ASP A 327 2.70 -3.07 -1.26
CA ASP A 327 3.54 -4.27 -1.14
C ASP A 327 3.20 -5.21 -2.31
N ASP A 328 3.64 -6.47 -2.25
CA ASP A 328 3.50 -7.44 -3.33
C ASP A 328 2.07 -7.63 -3.83
N HIS A 329 1.06 -7.71 -2.97
CA HIS A 329 -0.31 -7.98 -3.41
C HIS A 329 -1.00 -6.78 -4.08
N ASP A 330 -0.49 -5.55 -3.90
CA ASP A 330 -0.93 -4.39 -4.68
C ASP A 330 -0.08 -4.20 -5.94
N PHE A 331 1.21 -4.51 -5.85
CA PHE A 331 2.17 -4.27 -6.91
C PHE A 331 2.14 -5.34 -8.00
N SER A 332 2.07 -6.62 -7.61
CA SER A 332 2.07 -7.77 -8.50
C SER A 332 1.44 -8.99 -7.81
N LEU A 333 2.18 -10.09 -7.67
CA LEU A 333 1.78 -11.35 -7.05
C LEU A 333 2.54 -11.58 -5.75
N ASN A 334 2.08 -12.54 -4.94
CA ASN A 334 2.75 -12.92 -3.69
C ASN A 334 4.27 -13.16 -3.85
N ASP A 335 5.05 -12.61 -2.91
CA ASP A 335 6.51 -12.64 -2.84
C ASP A 335 7.18 -12.14 -4.14
N CYS A 336 6.57 -11.17 -4.84
CA CYS A 336 7.03 -10.78 -6.17
C CYS A 336 8.45 -10.21 -6.19
N VAL A 337 9.11 -10.54 -7.29
CA VAL A 337 10.34 -9.93 -7.77
C VAL A 337 10.01 -9.16 -9.04
N SER A 338 10.63 -8.00 -9.23
CA SER A 338 10.45 -7.18 -10.42
C SER A 338 11.74 -7.10 -11.23
N SER A 339 12.36 -5.92 -11.29
CA SER A 339 13.66 -5.67 -11.87
C SER A 339 14.15 -4.30 -11.37
N PRO A 340 15.47 -4.12 -11.18
CA PRO A 340 16.05 -2.80 -10.90
C PRO A 340 15.89 -1.82 -12.07
N ASP A 341 15.67 -2.31 -13.29
CA ASP A 341 15.38 -1.46 -14.45
C ASP A 341 14.03 -0.74 -14.26
N PRO A 342 13.95 0.60 -14.17
CA PRO A 342 12.72 1.33 -13.87
C PRO A 342 11.56 1.12 -14.83
N ASP A 343 11.82 0.66 -16.05
CA ASP A 343 10.81 0.49 -17.10
C ASP A 343 10.44 -0.98 -17.33
N LEU A 344 11.17 -1.91 -16.69
CA LEU A 344 10.93 -3.34 -16.80
C LEU A 344 10.51 -3.99 -15.47
N PRO A 345 9.61 -4.99 -15.52
CA PRO A 345 8.71 -5.27 -16.64
C PRO A 345 7.71 -4.11 -16.87
N GLU A 346 7.28 -3.91 -18.12
CA GLU A 346 6.48 -2.73 -18.56
C GLU A 346 5.26 -2.45 -17.67
N TRP A 347 4.64 -3.50 -17.11
CA TRP A 347 3.46 -3.37 -16.27
C TRP A 347 3.72 -2.55 -15.00
N LYS A 348 4.94 -2.47 -14.47
CA LYS A 348 5.19 -1.77 -13.19
C LYS A 348 5.00 -0.26 -13.27
N VAL A 349 5.29 0.33 -14.44
CA VAL A 349 5.03 1.76 -14.70
C VAL A 349 3.53 2.04 -14.63
N LYS A 350 2.71 1.13 -15.18
CA LYS A 350 1.24 1.22 -15.16
C LYS A 350 0.67 0.99 -13.76
N VAL A 351 1.20 0.02 -13.02
CA VAL A 351 0.84 -0.20 -11.60
C VAL A 351 1.16 1.03 -10.75
N LEU A 352 2.36 1.61 -10.89
CA LEU A 352 2.72 2.83 -10.19
C LEU A 352 1.78 3.99 -10.55
N LYS A 353 1.42 4.14 -11.84
CA LYS A 353 0.42 5.14 -12.24
C LYS A 353 -0.91 4.93 -11.53
N ILE A 354 -1.43 3.70 -11.51
CA ILE A 354 -2.71 3.37 -10.84
C ILE A 354 -2.61 3.62 -9.33
N PHE A 355 -1.48 3.35 -8.71
CA PHE A 355 -1.24 3.69 -7.30
C PHE A 355 -1.34 5.20 -7.07
N LYS A 356 -0.67 6.01 -7.90
CA LYS A 356 -0.70 7.49 -7.86
C LYS A 356 -2.08 8.09 -8.11
N GLU A 357 -2.94 7.40 -8.86
CA GLU A 357 -4.34 7.81 -9.04
C GLU A 357 -5.12 7.77 -7.70
N ASN A 358 -4.72 6.95 -6.72
CA ASN A 358 -5.52 6.66 -5.53
C ASN A 358 -4.95 7.21 -4.21
N PHE A 359 -3.67 7.56 -4.18
CA PHE A 359 -3.03 8.10 -2.98
C PHE A 359 -2.33 9.44 -3.31
N PRO A 360 -2.72 10.55 -2.67
CA PRO A 360 -1.92 11.76 -2.69
C PRO A 360 -0.69 11.59 -1.78
N ALA A 361 0.48 11.98 -2.26
CA ALA A 361 1.72 12.05 -1.48
C ALA A 361 2.38 13.43 -1.68
N PRO A 362 3.32 13.86 -0.81
CA PRO A 362 4.09 15.09 -1.03
C PRO A 362 4.77 15.08 -2.41
N TYR A 363 5.35 13.94 -2.74
CA TYR A 363 5.89 13.59 -4.05
C TYR A 363 6.05 12.07 -4.13
N TYR A 364 6.37 11.56 -5.31
CA TYR A 364 6.73 10.17 -5.53
C TYR A 364 8.10 10.08 -6.18
N GLY A 365 8.95 9.21 -5.63
CA GLY A 365 10.30 9.03 -6.11
C GLY A 365 11.20 10.22 -5.77
N ASN A 366 12.19 10.52 -6.61
CA ASN A 366 13.07 11.68 -6.44
C ASN A 366 12.68 12.91 -7.28
N GLY A 367 11.50 12.88 -7.93
CA GLY A 367 10.98 13.99 -8.74
C GLY A 367 11.73 14.27 -10.05
N LYS A 368 12.79 13.53 -10.40
CA LYS A 368 13.64 13.80 -11.58
C LYS A 368 13.64 12.68 -12.64
N LYS A 369 13.35 11.43 -12.28
CA LYS A 369 13.18 10.27 -13.21
C LYS A 369 12.17 9.24 -12.68
N ASN A 370 11.70 8.36 -13.57
CA ASN A 370 10.60 7.43 -13.37
C ASN A 370 10.92 6.33 -12.34
N GLY A 371 10.16 6.29 -11.24
CA GLY A 371 9.97 5.03 -10.53
C GLY A 371 9.73 5.16 -9.03
N GLY A 372 9.02 4.18 -8.50
CA GLY A 372 8.79 4.00 -7.06
C GLY A 372 7.68 4.86 -6.44
N ALA A 373 7.13 4.32 -5.37
CA ALA A 373 6.13 4.94 -4.51
C ALA A 373 6.73 5.57 -3.23
N TYR A 374 8.06 5.61 -3.11
CA TYR A 374 8.75 6.14 -1.93
C TYR A 374 8.61 7.66 -1.79
N THR A 375 8.59 8.14 -0.55
CA THR A 375 8.38 9.55 -0.20
C THR A 375 8.89 9.87 1.20
N HIS A 376 8.91 11.14 1.58
CA HIS A 376 9.32 11.61 2.91
C HIS A 376 8.41 12.77 3.38
N PHE A 377 8.21 12.86 4.69
CA PHE A 377 7.57 14.00 5.34
C PHE A 377 8.08 14.16 6.78
N SER A 378 7.83 15.33 7.38
CA SER A 378 8.25 15.65 8.74
C SER A 378 7.06 16.13 9.58
N ILE A 379 7.10 15.87 10.89
CA ILE A 379 6.15 16.41 11.88
C ILE A 379 6.98 16.84 13.10
N GLY A 380 7.04 18.15 13.38
CA GLY A 380 7.87 18.64 14.48
C GLY A 380 9.34 18.25 14.29
N GLU A 381 9.94 17.67 15.33
CA GLU A 381 11.31 17.15 15.34
C GLU A 381 11.42 15.66 14.93
N VAL A 382 10.48 15.16 14.10
CA VAL A 382 10.49 13.76 13.63
C VAL A 382 10.40 13.70 12.12
N ASP A 383 11.33 12.96 11.50
CA ASP A 383 11.33 12.67 10.07
C ASP A 383 10.79 11.27 9.79
N PHE A 384 9.97 11.15 8.75
CA PHE A 384 9.36 9.90 8.32
C PHE A 384 9.78 9.58 6.89
N PHE A 385 10.46 8.46 6.73
CA PHE A 385 10.93 7.93 5.45
C PHE A 385 10.02 6.77 5.07
N ILE A 386 9.40 6.80 3.90
CA ILE A 386 8.58 5.69 3.41
C ILE A 386 9.29 5.06 2.21
N LEU A 387 9.78 3.84 2.41
CA LEU A 387 10.52 3.09 1.41
C LEU A 387 9.59 2.23 0.56
N ASP A 388 9.83 2.21 -0.74
CA ASP A 388 9.28 1.25 -1.67
C ASP A 388 10.23 0.05 -1.78
N CYS A 389 9.76 -1.13 -1.41
CA CYS A 389 10.56 -2.36 -1.41
C CYS A 389 10.24 -3.28 -2.60
N ARG A 390 9.53 -2.80 -3.63
CA ARG A 390 9.07 -3.63 -4.76
C ARG A 390 9.47 -3.09 -6.12
N TYR A 391 9.54 -1.77 -6.32
CA TYR A 391 9.70 -1.19 -7.65
C TYR A 391 11.07 -1.45 -8.28
N PHE A 392 12.14 -1.33 -7.50
CA PHE A 392 13.53 -1.48 -7.95
C PHE A 392 14.21 -2.76 -7.45
N ARG A 393 13.41 -3.67 -6.88
CA ARG A 393 13.91 -4.87 -6.21
C ARG A 393 14.52 -5.86 -7.21
N ASP A 394 15.73 -6.33 -6.92
CA ASP A 394 16.39 -7.45 -7.59
C ASP A 394 15.81 -8.81 -7.22
N ASN A 395 16.19 -9.85 -7.99
CA ASN A 395 15.92 -11.22 -7.60
C ASN A 395 17.02 -11.74 -6.64
N PRO A 396 16.72 -11.97 -5.35
CA PRO A 396 17.71 -12.45 -4.39
C PRO A 396 18.16 -13.90 -4.63
N LEU A 397 17.46 -14.65 -5.48
CA LEU A 397 17.84 -16.02 -5.85
C LEU A 397 18.85 -16.08 -6.99
N THR A 398 19.01 -15.00 -7.77
CA THR A 398 19.82 -15.02 -8.99
C THR A 398 20.86 -13.92 -9.06
N ALA A 399 20.66 -12.80 -8.37
CA ALA A 399 21.65 -11.73 -8.29
C ALA A 399 22.73 -12.06 -7.25
N GLU A 400 24.00 -11.74 -7.56
CA GLU A 400 25.14 -11.98 -6.67
C GLU A 400 25.10 -11.05 -5.43
N ALA A 401 24.72 -9.79 -5.63
CA ALA A 401 24.53 -8.79 -4.59
C ALA A 401 23.16 -8.11 -4.78
N PRO A 402 22.06 -8.79 -4.41
CA PRO A 402 20.71 -8.28 -4.67
C PRO A 402 20.43 -6.99 -3.90
N SER A 403 19.78 -6.04 -4.56
CA SER A 403 19.28 -4.80 -3.95
C SER A 403 17.76 -4.83 -3.75
N MET A 404 17.29 -4.43 -2.57
CA MET A 404 15.89 -4.24 -2.24
C MET A 404 15.36 -2.91 -2.78
N LEU A 405 16.14 -1.84 -2.60
CA LEU A 405 15.73 -0.46 -2.91
C LEU A 405 16.18 -0.01 -4.31
N GLY A 406 17.16 -0.69 -4.90
CA GLY A 406 17.90 -0.19 -6.05
C GLY A 406 18.77 1.02 -5.71
N GLN A 407 19.70 1.34 -6.61
CA GLN A 407 20.67 2.42 -6.39
C GLN A 407 20.02 3.81 -6.21
N GLU A 408 18.97 4.11 -6.98
CA GLU A 408 18.35 5.44 -7.00
C GLU A 408 17.65 5.77 -5.68
N GLN A 409 16.81 4.87 -5.18
CA GLN A 409 16.10 5.06 -3.92
C GLN A 409 17.05 4.92 -2.73
N LYS A 410 18.04 4.02 -2.77
CA LYS A 410 19.04 3.91 -1.71
C LYS A 410 19.83 5.20 -1.53
N GLN A 411 20.31 5.80 -2.64
CA GLN A 411 21.01 7.09 -2.58
C GLN A 411 20.11 8.20 -2.03
N TRP A 412 18.86 8.28 -2.51
CA TRP A 412 17.86 9.22 -1.99
C TRP A 412 17.65 9.08 -0.48
N PHE A 413 17.55 7.83 0.01
CA PHE A 413 17.37 7.54 1.42
C PHE A 413 18.60 7.95 2.24
N PHE A 414 19.81 7.58 1.81
CA PHE A 414 21.06 7.95 2.46
C PHE A 414 21.28 9.46 2.51
N ASP A 415 20.97 10.17 1.43
CA ASP A 415 21.09 11.62 1.37
C ASP A 415 20.15 12.30 2.36
N LEU A 416 18.88 11.90 2.43
CA LEU A 416 17.93 12.48 3.38
C LEU A 416 18.29 12.09 4.82
N LEU A 417 18.64 10.83 5.08
CA LEU A 417 18.95 10.34 6.42
C LEU A 417 20.17 11.05 7.01
N LYS A 418 21.22 11.26 6.20
CA LYS A 418 22.44 11.98 6.61
C LYS A 418 22.21 13.45 6.89
N ASN A 419 21.30 14.09 6.16
CA ASN A 419 20.99 15.52 6.32
C ASN A 419 19.91 15.80 7.37
N SER A 420 19.26 14.76 7.90
CA SER A 420 18.22 14.89 8.91
C SER A 420 18.80 15.31 10.27
N THR A 421 18.27 16.41 10.81
CA THR A 421 18.54 16.86 12.19
C THR A 421 17.39 16.54 13.15
N ALA A 422 16.44 15.71 12.73
CA ALA A 422 15.31 15.30 13.55
C ALA A 422 15.78 14.42 14.71
N LYS A 423 15.11 14.52 15.87
CA LYS A 423 15.35 13.68 17.04
C LYS A 423 15.06 12.23 16.75
N PHE A 424 13.94 11.95 16.10
CA PHE A 424 13.58 10.60 15.65
C PHE A 424 13.51 10.53 14.13
N LYS A 425 14.00 9.42 13.56
CA LYS A 425 14.02 9.12 12.12
C LYS A 425 13.31 7.78 11.92
N VAL A 426 12.04 7.83 11.55
CA VAL A 426 11.18 6.65 11.42
C VAL A 426 11.18 6.18 9.98
N VAL A 427 11.67 4.96 9.76
CA VAL A 427 11.81 4.34 8.44
C VAL A 427 10.73 3.28 8.27
N PHE A 428 9.74 3.60 7.47
CA PHE A 428 8.67 2.68 7.07
C PHE A 428 9.11 1.83 5.89
N THR A 429 8.90 0.52 6.00
CA THR A 429 9.19 -0.50 4.98
C THR A 429 7.98 -1.43 4.83
N SER A 430 7.73 -1.96 3.62
CA SER A 430 6.61 -2.89 3.43
C SER A 430 6.88 -4.27 4.05
N VAL A 431 8.15 -4.65 4.18
CA VAL A 431 8.59 -5.96 4.71
C VAL A 431 9.53 -5.80 5.92
N PRO A 432 9.61 -6.80 6.82
CA PRO A 432 10.48 -6.75 8.01
C PRO A 432 11.97 -6.65 7.68
N VAL A 433 12.68 -5.82 8.43
CA VAL A 433 14.14 -5.63 8.44
C VAL A 433 14.83 -6.60 9.39
N ALA A 434 14.23 -6.85 10.57
CA ALA A 434 14.84 -7.70 11.58
C ALA A 434 15.14 -9.10 11.03
N PRO A 435 16.32 -9.66 11.36
CA PRO A 435 16.72 -10.98 10.89
C PRO A 435 15.80 -12.09 11.39
N ASP A 436 15.55 -13.07 10.52
CA ASP A 436 14.85 -14.34 10.80
C ASP A 436 13.41 -14.21 11.34
N VAL A 437 12.79 -13.04 11.22
CA VAL A 437 11.41 -12.82 11.68
C VAL A 437 10.36 -13.27 10.65
N SER A 438 10.78 -13.77 9.50
CA SER A 438 9.84 -14.22 8.47
C SER A 438 9.00 -15.44 8.86
N GLY A 439 9.48 -16.25 9.82
CA GLY A 439 8.87 -17.52 10.19
C GLY A 439 9.00 -18.61 9.11
N LYS A 440 9.79 -18.35 8.06
CA LYS A 440 10.21 -19.32 7.04
C LYS A 440 11.74 -19.37 7.07
N GLU A 441 12.32 -20.57 7.04
CA GLU A 441 13.76 -20.72 6.83
C GLU A 441 14.13 -20.08 5.48
N LEU A 442 15.01 -19.07 5.50
CA LEU A 442 15.50 -18.33 4.32
C LEU A 442 14.41 -17.64 3.49
N SER A 443 13.59 -16.78 4.10
CA SER A 443 12.63 -15.98 3.34
C SER A 443 13.35 -14.98 2.42
N CYS A 444 13.30 -15.26 1.13
CA CYS A 444 13.81 -14.40 0.06
C CYS A 444 12.91 -13.18 -0.24
N ASP A 445 11.93 -12.88 0.61
CA ASP A 445 10.96 -11.79 0.37
C ASP A 445 11.14 -10.60 1.31
N SER A 446 11.50 -10.86 2.57
CA SER A 446 11.89 -9.83 3.53
C SER A 446 13.35 -9.42 3.32
N TRP A 447 13.84 -8.49 4.16
CA TRP A 447 15.24 -8.06 4.14
C TRP A 447 16.25 -9.19 4.42
N ASP A 448 15.80 -10.37 4.91
CA ASP A 448 16.60 -11.59 4.98
C ASP A 448 17.11 -12.08 3.62
N GLY A 449 16.39 -11.78 2.53
CA GLY A 449 16.85 -12.03 1.16
C GLY A 449 17.88 -11.02 0.66
N PHE A 450 18.10 -9.93 1.40
CA PHE A 450 18.94 -8.80 1.00
C PHE A 450 19.91 -8.39 2.12
N PRO A 451 20.65 -9.35 2.73
CA PRO A 451 21.46 -9.07 3.91
C PRO A 451 22.58 -8.06 3.63
N GLY A 452 23.20 -8.11 2.44
CA GLY A 452 24.25 -7.16 2.07
C GLY A 452 23.78 -5.70 2.03
N GLU A 453 22.58 -5.43 1.48
CA GLU A 453 22.03 -4.07 1.48
C GLU A 453 21.50 -3.67 2.85
N ARG A 454 20.98 -4.61 3.65
CA ARG A 454 20.63 -4.35 5.06
C ARG A 454 21.85 -3.91 5.87
N ASP A 455 22.97 -4.61 5.70
CA ASP A 455 24.23 -4.30 6.38
C ASP A 455 24.82 -2.97 5.89
N GLU A 456 24.67 -2.65 4.61
CA GLU A 456 25.05 -1.34 4.05
C GLU A 456 24.28 -0.21 4.73
N ILE A 457 22.97 -0.37 4.95
CA ILE A 457 22.14 0.63 5.67
C ILE A 457 22.62 0.80 7.12
N PHE A 458 22.82 -0.29 7.86
CA PHE A 458 23.29 -0.21 9.25
C PHE A 458 24.70 0.37 9.34
N THR A 459 25.59 -0.01 8.42
CA THR A 459 26.93 0.56 8.30
C THR A 459 26.86 2.05 8.01
N PHE A 460 25.97 2.49 7.12
CA PHE A 460 25.79 3.91 6.82
C PHE A 460 25.34 4.70 8.06
N ILE A 461 24.37 4.19 8.80
CA ILE A 461 23.89 4.78 10.08
C ILE A 461 25.06 4.91 11.06
N LYS A 462 25.81 3.82 11.27
CA LYS A 462 26.97 3.76 12.16
C LYS A 462 28.07 4.73 11.74
N SER A 463 28.52 4.67 10.49
CA SER A 463 29.64 5.49 9.99
C SER A 463 29.35 6.99 9.96
N ASN A 464 28.09 7.39 9.86
CA ASN A 464 27.67 8.79 9.93
C ASN A 464 27.15 9.20 11.31
N GLN A 465 27.23 8.31 12.31
CA GLN A 465 26.76 8.55 13.69
C GLN A 465 25.30 9.05 13.74
N ILE A 466 24.41 8.40 12.98
CA ILE A 466 23.00 8.81 12.89
C ILE A 466 22.20 8.23 14.05
N GLU A 467 21.70 9.11 14.91
CA GLU A 467 20.93 8.76 16.11
C GLU A 467 19.41 8.79 15.87
N GLY A 468 18.67 8.13 16.76
CA GLY A 468 17.21 8.16 16.77
C GLY A 468 16.52 7.37 15.66
N VAL A 469 17.19 6.41 15.02
CA VAL A 469 16.61 5.61 13.92
C VAL A 469 15.70 4.52 14.45
N ILE A 470 14.52 4.39 13.84
CA ILE A 470 13.49 3.39 14.17
C ILE A 470 12.91 2.82 12.88
N PHE A 471 12.74 1.50 12.80
CA PHE A 471 12.03 0.86 11.69
C PHE A 471 10.58 0.54 12.05
N ALA A 472 9.69 0.63 11.06
CA ALA A 472 8.31 0.16 11.17
C ALA A 472 7.90 -0.60 9.90
N ALA A 473 7.36 -1.81 10.07
CA ALA A 473 7.27 -2.81 8.99
C ALA A 473 5.89 -3.47 8.81
N GLY A 474 5.65 -3.99 7.60
CA GLY A 474 4.42 -4.65 7.14
C GLY A 474 4.49 -6.18 6.98
N ASP A 475 3.78 -6.71 5.97
CA ASP A 475 3.72 -8.10 5.45
C ASP A 475 3.26 -9.24 6.41
N ARG A 476 3.95 -9.48 7.53
CA ARG A 476 3.87 -10.75 8.29
C ARG A 476 2.59 -11.04 9.12
N HIS A 477 1.43 -10.46 8.81
CA HIS A 477 0.14 -10.78 9.44
C HIS A 477 0.14 -10.92 10.98
N ARG A 478 0.93 -10.10 11.67
CA ARG A 478 1.03 -10.02 13.13
C ARG A 478 1.55 -8.65 13.54
N ALA A 479 1.76 -8.46 14.83
CA ALA A 479 2.51 -7.33 15.34
C ALA A 479 3.62 -7.80 16.26
N ASP A 480 4.80 -7.20 16.12
CA ASP A 480 5.98 -7.46 16.94
C ASP A 480 6.60 -6.11 17.35
N ALA A 481 7.16 -6.06 18.55
CA ALA A 481 8.14 -5.06 18.97
C ALA A 481 9.47 -5.76 19.23
N ARG A 482 10.53 -5.33 18.54
CA ARG A 482 11.86 -5.94 18.64
C ARG A 482 12.95 -4.87 18.69
N MET A 483 14.11 -5.28 19.19
CA MET A 483 15.35 -4.52 19.16
C MET A 483 16.36 -5.29 18.31
N ILE A 484 16.67 -4.80 17.10
CA ILE A 484 17.66 -5.39 16.19
C ILE A 484 19.04 -5.12 16.77
N GLN A 485 19.81 -6.18 16.97
CA GLN A 485 21.14 -6.10 17.56
C GLN A 485 22.16 -5.80 16.47
N ASN A 486 23.08 -4.86 16.72
CA ASN A 486 24.13 -4.51 15.77
C ASN A 486 25.40 -4.06 16.49
N ASP A 487 26.53 -4.70 16.18
CA ASP A 487 27.79 -4.43 16.86
C ASP A 487 28.34 -3.03 16.53
N GLY A 488 28.50 -2.19 17.56
CA GLY A 488 29.00 -0.83 17.45
C GLY A 488 27.97 0.18 16.92
N LEU A 489 26.69 -0.18 16.97
CA LEU A 489 25.53 0.70 16.86
C LEU A 489 24.63 0.43 18.08
N TYR A 490 23.75 1.36 18.45
CA TYR A 490 22.71 1.07 19.42
C TYR A 490 21.74 0.02 18.85
N ASP A 491 21.07 -0.75 19.72
CA ASP A 491 20.03 -1.67 19.24
C ASP A 491 18.91 -0.87 18.56
N ILE A 492 18.59 -1.20 17.31
CA ILE A 492 17.61 -0.44 16.52
C ILE A 492 16.20 -0.99 16.78
N PRO A 493 15.22 -0.19 17.23
CA PRO A 493 13.86 -0.65 17.36
C PRO A 493 13.23 -0.96 16.01
N GLU A 494 12.54 -2.10 15.92
CA GLU A 494 11.61 -2.40 14.83
C GLU A 494 10.20 -2.67 15.37
N PHE A 495 9.22 -1.97 14.81
CA PHE A 495 7.80 -2.14 15.10
C PHE A 495 7.08 -2.70 13.87
N LEU A 496 6.83 -4.01 13.88
CA LEU A 496 6.09 -4.69 12.82
C LEU A 496 4.60 -4.67 13.15
N ASN A 497 3.74 -4.33 12.19
CA ASN A 497 2.31 -4.26 12.43
C ASN A 497 1.48 -4.46 11.14
N SER A 498 1.13 -5.71 10.82
CA SER A 498 0.71 -6.10 9.47
C SER A 498 -0.51 -7.01 9.40
N ARG A 499 -1.51 -6.83 10.26
CA ARG A 499 -2.80 -7.52 10.17
C ARG A 499 -3.97 -6.55 10.31
N LEU A 500 -3.98 -5.51 9.48
CA LEU A 500 -4.91 -4.39 9.64
C LEU A 500 -6.38 -4.81 9.52
N THR A 501 -6.76 -5.42 8.40
CA THR A 501 -8.10 -6.02 8.24
C THR A 501 -8.04 -7.51 7.87
N ASN A 502 -6.84 -8.07 7.66
CA ASN A 502 -6.68 -9.48 7.34
C ASN A 502 -7.08 -10.40 8.51
N SER A 503 -7.85 -11.45 8.24
CA SER A 503 -8.19 -12.47 9.23
C SER A 503 -7.15 -13.58 9.34
N LYS A 504 -6.30 -13.77 8.32
CA LYS A 504 -5.16 -14.68 8.42
C LYS A 504 -4.11 -14.06 9.34
N GLY A 505 -3.63 -14.83 10.31
CA GLY A 505 -2.50 -14.48 11.17
C GLY A 505 -1.36 -15.47 10.98
N TYR A 506 -0.13 -15.02 11.21
CA TYR A 506 1.03 -15.89 11.36
C TYR A 506 1.46 -15.96 12.84
N MET A 507 2.16 -17.04 13.19
CA MET A 507 2.68 -17.22 14.55
C MET A 507 3.66 -16.11 14.92
N LEU A 508 3.72 -15.77 16.21
CA LEU A 508 4.77 -14.92 16.76
C LEU A 508 6.10 -15.67 16.65
N VAL A 509 7.17 -14.94 16.34
CA VAL A 509 8.53 -15.48 16.18
C VAL A 509 9.38 -14.91 17.31
N GLU A 510 9.34 -15.51 18.50
CA GLU A 510 9.97 -14.92 19.70
C GLU A 510 11.50 -15.09 19.67
N GLU A 511 11.97 -16.24 19.19
CA GLU A 511 13.38 -16.68 19.23
C GLU A 511 14.17 -16.37 17.94
N ALA A 512 13.87 -15.28 17.24
CA ALA A 512 14.64 -14.90 16.04
C ALA A 512 16.05 -14.44 16.41
N GLU A 513 17.08 -14.99 15.77
CA GLU A 513 18.47 -14.57 15.97
C GLU A 513 18.69 -13.14 15.49
N GLY A 514 19.64 -12.42 16.09
CA GLY A 514 19.98 -11.04 15.72
C GLY A 514 18.93 -9.97 16.09
N SER A 515 17.85 -10.34 16.79
CA SER A 515 16.92 -9.36 17.37
C SER A 515 16.30 -9.82 18.68
N ARG A 516 16.32 -8.95 19.69
CA ARG A 516 15.65 -9.20 20.98
C ARG A 516 14.15 -8.92 20.86
N TYR A 517 13.34 -9.94 21.07
CA TYR A 517 11.88 -9.79 21.15
C TYR A 517 11.45 -9.08 22.44
N LEU A 518 10.49 -8.16 22.33
CA LEU A 518 9.91 -7.46 23.47
C LEU A 518 8.49 -7.97 23.78
N PHE A 519 7.60 -7.91 22.78
CA PHE A 519 6.23 -8.45 22.84
C PHE A 519 5.61 -8.46 21.43
N GLY A 520 4.47 -9.11 21.29
CA GLY A 520 3.76 -9.21 20.02
C GLY A 520 2.28 -9.58 20.18
N TYR A 521 1.53 -9.53 19.09
CA TYR A 521 0.10 -9.83 19.07
C TYR A 521 -0.36 -10.38 17.71
N ASN A 522 -1.15 -11.47 17.72
CA ASN A 522 -1.67 -12.08 16.50
C ASN A 522 -3.05 -12.74 16.67
N GLU A 523 -3.88 -12.34 17.63
CA GLU A 523 -5.19 -12.97 17.80
C GLU A 523 -6.24 -12.38 16.85
N LEU A 524 -6.39 -11.05 16.88
CA LEU A 524 -7.37 -10.29 16.10
C LEU A 524 -6.68 -9.28 15.17
N PRO A 525 -7.38 -8.77 14.15
CA PRO A 525 -6.88 -7.65 13.35
C PRO A 525 -6.52 -6.46 14.24
N HIS A 526 -5.46 -5.73 13.88
CA HIS A 526 -4.86 -4.69 14.72
C HIS A 526 -4.05 -3.67 13.89
N PHE A 527 -3.75 -2.53 14.51
CA PHE A 527 -2.88 -1.46 13.98
C PHE A 527 -1.92 -0.98 15.07
N GLY A 528 -0.85 -0.30 14.63
CA GLY A 528 0.16 0.27 15.50
C GLY A 528 -0.10 1.76 15.73
N LEU A 529 0.14 2.22 16.96
CA LEU A 529 0.22 3.63 17.33
C LEU A 529 1.66 3.99 17.69
N LEU A 530 2.13 5.12 17.19
CA LEU A 530 3.35 5.77 17.64
C LEU A 530 2.99 7.11 18.28
N ASP A 531 3.20 7.21 19.58
CA ASP A 531 3.05 8.46 20.35
C ASP A 531 4.43 9.06 20.57
N PHE A 532 4.69 10.23 19.98
CA PHE A 532 5.92 10.99 20.16
C PHE A 532 5.71 12.11 21.18
N ASP A 533 6.71 12.34 22.01
CA ASP A 533 6.81 13.51 22.89
C ASP A 533 8.26 14.00 22.88
N THR A 534 8.55 14.96 22.00
CA THR A 534 9.89 15.57 21.89
C THR A 534 10.07 16.79 22.79
N GLN A 535 9.05 17.13 23.58
CA GLN A 535 9.06 18.24 24.53
C GLN A 535 9.71 17.86 25.87
N LYS A 536 9.83 16.55 26.13
CA LYS A 536 10.53 16.01 27.30
C LYS A 536 12.03 16.29 27.25
N ASP A 537 12.63 16.35 28.44
CA ASP A 537 14.08 16.45 28.62
C ASP A 537 14.83 15.31 27.92
N ASP A 538 14.28 14.09 28.02
CA ASP A 538 14.67 12.94 27.20
C ASP A 538 13.48 12.61 26.29
N PRO A 539 13.51 13.06 25.02
CA PRO A 539 12.46 12.79 24.03
C PRO A 539 12.13 11.30 23.97
N GLU A 540 10.86 10.95 23.78
CA GLU A 540 10.46 9.55 23.72
C GLU A 540 9.45 9.27 22.61
N VAL A 541 9.41 8.01 22.20
CA VAL A 541 8.37 7.44 21.35
C VAL A 541 7.82 6.17 21.98
N SER A 542 6.50 6.06 22.02
CA SER A 542 5.81 4.86 22.46
C SER A 542 5.15 4.13 21.32
N TYR A 543 5.45 2.85 21.16
CA TYR A 543 4.72 1.95 20.28
C TYR A 543 3.63 1.20 21.04
N THR A 544 2.39 1.26 20.57
CA THR A 544 1.24 0.56 21.16
C THR A 544 0.45 -0.22 20.11
N ILE A 545 0.13 -1.49 20.41
CA ILE A 545 -0.75 -2.31 19.55
C ILE A 545 -2.21 -2.12 19.99
N ILE A 546 -3.08 -1.74 19.05
CA ILE A 546 -4.53 -1.64 19.25
C ILE A 546 -5.24 -2.64 18.34
N ASN A 547 -6.09 -3.50 18.92
CA ASN A 547 -6.87 -4.45 18.13
C ASN A 547 -8.18 -3.83 17.60
N ILE A 548 -8.87 -4.57 16.74
CA ILE A 548 -10.14 -4.16 16.12
C ILE A 548 -11.26 -3.90 17.14
N ASN A 549 -11.14 -4.37 18.38
CA ASN A 549 -12.10 -4.09 19.46
C ASN A 549 -11.73 -2.84 20.26
N ASN A 550 -10.74 -2.05 19.79
CA ASN A 550 -10.18 -0.90 20.48
C ASN A 550 -9.50 -1.25 21.82
N GLU A 551 -8.99 -2.48 21.93
CA GLU A 551 -8.27 -2.95 23.12
C GLU A 551 -6.76 -2.81 22.91
N LYS A 552 -6.08 -2.27 23.91
CA LYS A 552 -4.62 -2.21 23.96
C LYS A 552 -4.04 -3.59 24.27
N LYS A 553 -3.08 -4.05 23.46
CA LYS A 553 -2.48 -5.39 23.59
C LYS A 553 -1.04 -5.41 24.07
N GLY A 554 -0.32 -4.32 23.87
CA GLY A 554 1.03 -4.14 24.42
C GLY A 554 1.52 -2.72 24.17
N LYS A 555 2.53 -2.30 24.93
CA LYS A 555 3.20 -1.01 24.76
C LYS A 555 4.67 -1.12 25.16
N VAL A 556 5.54 -0.52 24.37
CA VAL A 556 6.92 -0.17 24.76
C VAL A 556 7.14 1.32 24.54
N THR A 557 8.03 1.91 25.34
CA THR A 557 8.51 3.27 25.17
C THR A 557 10.02 3.21 24.98
N ILE A 558 10.51 3.87 23.94
CA ILE A 558 11.91 4.05 23.60
C ILE A 558 12.26 5.52 23.81
N ARG A 559 13.34 5.79 24.52
CA ARG A 559 13.84 7.16 24.72
C ARG A 559 14.91 7.49 23.70
N LEU A 560 15.13 8.77 23.44
CA LEU A 560 16.16 9.20 22.52
C LEU A 560 17.55 8.77 23.02
N SER A 561 17.78 8.85 24.34
CA SER A 561 19.01 8.37 24.97
C SER A 561 19.29 6.87 24.81
N ASP A 562 18.27 6.06 24.48
CA ASP A 562 18.46 4.65 24.13
C ASP A 562 19.00 4.46 22.70
N LEU A 563 18.90 5.51 21.86
CA LEU A 563 19.20 5.53 20.42
C LEU A 563 20.37 6.46 20.08
N GLU A 564 21.29 6.64 21.03
CA GLU A 564 22.50 7.45 20.92
C GLU A 564 23.75 6.56 20.88
N PHE A 565 24.82 7.05 20.26
CA PHE A 565 26.11 6.36 20.30
C PHE A 565 26.74 6.52 21.68
N LYS A 566 27.06 5.40 22.32
CA LYS A 566 27.73 5.42 23.61
C LYS A 566 29.21 5.83 23.43
N PRO A 567 29.78 6.65 24.32
CA PRO A 567 31.16 7.13 24.24
C PRO A 567 32.23 6.03 24.24
#